data_AF-A0A9X0CGY4-F1
#
_entry.id   AF-A0A9X0CGY4-F1
#
_cell.length_a   1.000
_cell.length_b   1.000
_cell.length_c   1.000
_cell.angle_alpha   90.00
_cell.angle_beta   90.00
_cell.angle_gamma   90.00
#
_symmetry.space_group_name_H-M   'P 1'
#
loop_
_entity.id
_entity.type
_entity.pdbx_description
1 polymer ?
#
loop_
_entity_poly.entity_id
_entity_poly.type
_entity_poly.pdbx_seq_one_letter_code
_entity_poly.pdbx_strand_id
1 'polypeptide(L)'
;MVDILDHLQSLYVPMTEKQLASGGTEKVPVETVFFGGDQLTEERARNVQLARSDGTTTEERLDGVWPKNEDWHAIRIAYKVVIDILRKGNSVGDWGTYASNAIISGCGTALGDVLGDNYDKIREFFQTETDAFIIAASLSYFGMDKITDRPTKNCIPDYLKNASVVAKREWFHNQVYSMLEIYVMDSMVTLEEHSHMVEEFKCRDPECQRTYKYEKCRVRHEQKCHSLFAEDDQTTSEKYQKTTSESEDHIF
;
A
#
# COMPACT_ATOMS: atom_id res chain seq x y z
N MET A 1 25.51 -8.08 -6.17
CA MET A 1 25.18 -7.04 -5.16
C MET A 1 26.39 -6.20 -4.81
N VAL A 2 27.53 -6.82 -4.47
CA VAL A 2 28.81 -6.10 -4.28
C VAL A 2 29.13 -5.20 -5.48
N ASP A 3 29.17 -5.77 -6.69
CA ASP A 3 29.47 -5.02 -7.91
C ASP A 3 28.49 -3.87 -8.19
N ILE A 4 27.22 -4.05 -7.80
CA ILE A 4 26.16 -3.03 -7.96
C ILE A 4 26.45 -1.87 -7.01
N LEU A 5 26.73 -2.14 -5.74
CA LEU A 5 27.04 -1.09 -4.77
C LEU A 5 28.37 -0.41 -5.09
N ASP A 6 29.39 -1.12 -5.55
CA ASP A 6 30.65 -0.53 -6.04
C ASP A 6 30.41 0.40 -7.23
N HIS A 7 29.57 -0.03 -8.18
CA HIS A 7 29.19 0.80 -9.33
C HIS A 7 28.44 2.07 -8.90
N LEU A 8 27.51 1.95 -7.94
CA LEU A 8 26.77 3.09 -7.40
C LEU A 8 27.67 4.06 -6.63
N GLN A 9 28.51 3.53 -5.75
CA GLN A 9 29.48 4.30 -4.95
C GLN A 9 30.46 5.08 -5.85
N SER A 10 30.92 4.47 -6.94
CA SER A 10 31.93 5.08 -7.82
C SER A 10 31.38 6.10 -8.81
N LEU A 11 30.15 5.91 -9.31
CA LEU A 11 29.61 6.77 -10.38
C LEU A 11 28.55 7.77 -9.91
N TYR A 12 27.77 7.43 -8.88
CA TYR A 12 26.57 8.18 -8.53
C TYR A 12 26.67 8.87 -7.16
N VAL A 13 27.50 8.37 -6.25
CA VAL A 13 27.69 9.04 -4.95
C VAL A 13 28.58 10.27 -5.12
N PRO A 14 28.08 11.49 -4.83
CA PRO A 14 28.89 12.69 -4.89
C PRO A 14 29.90 12.69 -3.75
N MET A 15 31.19 12.70 -4.09
CA MET A 15 32.30 12.71 -3.13
C MET A 15 32.93 14.10 -3.01
N THR A 16 33.42 14.44 -1.83
CA THR A 16 34.26 15.62 -1.56
C THR A 16 35.48 15.22 -0.77
N GLU A 17 36.62 15.86 -1.04
CA GLU A 17 37.83 15.67 -0.27
C GLU A 17 37.78 16.50 1.03
N LYS A 18 37.95 15.81 2.16
CA LYS A 18 38.06 16.42 3.47
C LYS A 18 39.49 16.27 3.97
N GLN A 19 40.11 17.37 4.39
CA GLN A 19 41.41 17.31 5.05
C GLN A 19 41.25 16.72 6.46
N LEU A 20 42.01 15.66 6.71
CA LEU A 20 42.15 15.03 8.01
C LEU A 20 43.11 15.85 8.88
N ALA A 21 42.86 15.86 10.18
CA ALA A 21 43.76 16.50 11.15
C ALA A 21 45.19 15.91 11.15
N SER A 22 45.35 14.69 10.62
CA SER A 22 46.63 14.00 10.44
C SER A 22 47.42 14.45 9.19
N GLY A 23 46.90 15.38 8.39
CA GLY A 23 47.56 15.89 7.18
C GLY A 23 47.29 15.10 5.90
N GLY A 24 46.36 14.14 5.93
CA GLY A 24 45.86 13.43 4.73
C GLY A 24 44.57 14.01 4.19
N THR A 25 44.15 13.56 3.01
CA THR A 25 42.83 13.85 2.41
C THR A 25 42.01 12.56 2.36
N GLU A 26 40.79 12.58 2.90
CA GLU A 26 39.81 11.49 2.78
C GLU A 26 38.68 11.93 1.87
N LYS A 27 38.23 11.04 0.98
CA LYS A 27 36.99 11.26 0.23
C LYS A 27 35.81 10.86 1.10
N VAL A 28 34.90 11.81 1.29
CA VAL A 28 33.71 11.65 2.11
C VAL A 28 32.48 11.96 1.24
N PRO A 29 31.37 11.21 1.37
CA PRO A 29 30.14 11.51 0.65
C PRO A 29 29.62 12.88 1.06
N VAL A 30 29.27 13.71 0.08
CA VAL A 30 28.56 14.97 0.30
C VAL A 30 27.14 14.68 0.74
N GLU A 31 26.51 13.70 0.09
CA GLU A 31 25.18 13.20 0.39
C GLU A 31 25.13 11.70 0.08
N THR A 32 24.30 10.98 0.83
CA THR A 32 24.08 9.55 0.61
C THR A 32 23.09 9.34 -0.53
N VAL A 33 23.37 8.39 -1.43
CA VAL A 33 22.45 8.01 -2.50
C VAL A 33 21.54 6.88 -2.01
N PHE A 34 20.24 7.02 -2.20
CA PHE A 34 19.30 5.95 -1.88
C PHE A 34 19.39 4.81 -2.88
N PHE A 35 19.55 3.59 -2.35
CA PHE A 35 19.41 2.35 -3.10
C PHE A 35 18.16 1.63 -2.63
N GLY A 36 17.06 1.90 -3.34
CA GLY A 36 15.75 1.33 -3.08
C GLY A 36 15.59 -0.06 -3.69
N GLY A 37 14.91 -0.96 -2.97
CA GLY A 37 14.54 -2.28 -3.48
C GLY A 37 13.61 -3.00 -2.53
N ASP A 38 13.21 -4.23 -2.89
CA ASP A 38 12.43 -5.07 -1.99
C ASP A 38 13.25 -5.51 -0.75
N GLN A 39 12.59 -6.15 0.21
CA GLN A 39 13.19 -6.61 1.46
C GLN A 39 14.48 -7.45 1.22
N LEU A 40 14.50 -8.29 0.19
CA LEU A 40 15.64 -9.14 -0.12
C LEU A 40 16.81 -8.33 -0.69
N THR A 41 16.52 -7.34 -1.52
CA THR A 41 17.53 -6.43 -2.10
C THR A 41 18.16 -5.57 -1.01
N GLU A 42 17.35 -5.04 -0.11
CA GLU A 42 17.80 -4.25 1.04
C GLU A 42 18.68 -5.09 1.96
N GLU A 43 18.24 -6.30 2.34
CA GLU A 43 19.00 -7.21 3.19
C GLU A 43 20.37 -7.56 2.57
N ARG A 44 20.39 -7.86 1.27
CA ARG A 44 21.64 -8.17 0.54
C ARG A 44 22.58 -6.96 0.50
N ALA A 45 22.06 -5.76 0.29
CA ALA A 45 22.87 -4.54 0.27
C ALA A 45 23.48 -4.24 1.64
N ARG A 46 22.68 -4.37 2.71
CA ARG A 46 23.13 -4.23 4.10
C ARG A 46 24.19 -5.26 4.46
N ASN A 47 24.00 -6.52 4.08
CA ASN A 47 24.97 -7.58 4.34
C ASN A 47 26.32 -7.32 3.66
N VAL A 48 26.32 -6.74 2.45
CA VAL A 48 27.55 -6.33 1.77
C VAL A 48 28.28 -5.21 2.52
N GLN A 49 27.55 -4.18 2.95
CA GLN A 49 28.14 -3.09 3.74
C GLN A 49 28.70 -3.60 5.07
N LEU A 50 27.99 -4.51 5.75
CA LEU A 50 28.47 -5.17 6.96
C LEU A 50 29.75 -5.97 6.69
N ALA A 51 29.81 -6.75 5.62
CA ALA A 51 30.99 -7.50 5.22
C ALA A 51 32.19 -6.61 4.86
N ARG A 52 31.95 -5.34 4.49
CA ARG A 52 32.99 -4.35 4.15
C ARG A 52 33.20 -3.31 5.24
N SER A 53 32.59 -3.47 6.40
CA SER A 53 32.66 -2.50 7.51
C SER A 53 34.08 -2.29 8.05
N ASP A 54 34.97 -3.28 7.87
CA ASP A 54 36.40 -3.18 8.20
C ASP A 54 37.22 -2.34 7.21
N GLY A 55 36.58 -1.79 6.16
CA GLY A 55 37.22 -0.92 5.18
C GLY A 55 37.80 0.35 5.80
N THR A 56 38.97 0.76 5.35
CA THR A 56 39.68 1.92 5.89
C THR A 56 39.11 3.22 5.37
N THR A 57 38.63 3.23 4.12
CA THR A 57 38.03 4.39 3.46
C THR A 57 36.52 4.25 3.34
N THR A 58 35.83 5.39 3.19
CA THR A 58 34.40 5.41 2.93
C THR A 58 34.04 4.72 1.59
N GLU A 59 34.90 4.83 0.58
CA GLU A 59 34.73 4.09 -0.69
C GLU A 59 34.83 2.58 -0.46
N GLU A 60 35.76 2.10 0.38
CA GLU A 60 35.89 0.68 0.70
C GLU A 60 34.71 0.13 1.50
N ARG A 61 34.15 0.93 2.43
CA ARG A 61 33.00 0.54 3.26
C ARG A 61 31.65 0.65 2.54
N LEU A 62 31.60 1.36 1.41
CA LEU A 62 30.39 1.67 0.66
C LEU A 62 29.37 2.51 1.47
N ASP A 63 29.85 3.38 2.38
CA ASP A 63 28.96 4.18 3.25
C ASP A 63 28.27 5.34 2.50
N GLY A 64 28.55 5.51 1.20
CA GLY A 64 27.92 6.52 0.36
C GLY A 64 26.54 6.12 -0.15
N VAL A 65 26.21 4.83 -0.07
CA VAL A 65 24.92 4.28 -0.50
C VAL A 65 24.08 3.95 0.73
N TRP A 66 22.81 4.33 0.73
CA TRP A 66 21.86 4.00 1.79
C TRP A 66 20.84 2.98 1.28
N PRO A 67 20.94 1.69 1.71
CA PRO A 67 19.91 0.69 1.42
C PRO A 67 18.59 1.08 2.05
N LYS A 68 17.54 1.12 1.24
CA LYS A 68 16.19 1.44 1.68
C LYS A 68 15.25 0.35 1.20
N ASN A 69 14.47 -0.21 2.12
CA ASN A 69 13.35 -1.04 1.70
C ASN A 69 12.28 -0.14 1.09
N GLU A 70 12.03 -0.36 -0.19
CA GLU A 70 10.91 0.20 -0.92
C GLU A 70 9.91 -0.94 -1.07
N ASP A 71 8.99 -1.01 -0.11
CA ASP A 71 7.87 -1.97 -0.02
C ASP A 71 6.83 -1.77 -1.14
N TRP A 72 7.30 -1.54 -2.36
CA TRP A 72 6.50 -1.34 -3.57
C TRP A 72 5.52 -2.50 -3.76
N HIS A 73 5.97 -3.74 -3.53
CA HIS A 73 5.10 -4.92 -3.55
C HIS A 73 3.98 -4.84 -2.51
N ALA A 74 4.28 -4.44 -1.27
CA ALA A 74 3.26 -4.30 -0.23
C ALA A 74 2.24 -3.20 -0.57
N ILE A 75 2.72 -2.07 -1.12
CA ILE A 75 1.86 -0.99 -1.59
C ILE A 75 0.94 -1.48 -2.70
N ARG A 76 1.46 -2.22 -3.69
CA ARG A 76 0.64 -2.79 -4.77
C ARG A 76 -0.39 -3.78 -4.27
N ILE A 77 -0.02 -4.62 -3.31
CA ILE A 77 -0.96 -5.55 -2.66
C ILE A 77 -2.05 -4.79 -1.92
N ALA A 78 -1.71 -3.71 -1.21
CA ALA A 78 -2.70 -2.87 -0.54
C ALA A 78 -3.67 -2.23 -1.55
N TYR A 79 -3.16 -1.68 -2.65
CA TYR A 79 -4.00 -1.17 -3.74
C TYR A 79 -4.90 -2.26 -4.33
N LYS A 80 -4.37 -3.48 -4.52
CA LYS A 80 -5.18 -4.60 -5.00
C LYS A 80 -6.36 -4.88 -4.08
N VAL A 81 -6.13 -4.95 -2.77
CA VAL A 81 -7.19 -5.19 -1.78
C VAL A 81 -8.22 -4.07 -1.82
N VAL A 82 -7.79 -2.81 -1.82
CA VAL A 82 -8.69 -1.65 -1.85
C VAL A 82 -9.53 -1.63 -3.13
N ILE A 83 -8.92 -1.85 -4.30
CA ILE A 83 -9.64 -1.89 -5.58
C ILE A 83 -10.58 -3.08 -5.64
N ASP A 84 -10.21 -4.25 -5.12
CA ASP A 84 -11.10 -5.42 -5.07
C ASP A 84 -12.34 -5.16 -4.18
N ILE A 85 -12.23 -4.29 -3.16
CA ILE A 85 -13.36 -3.83 -2.33
C ILE A 85 -14.23 -2.81 -3.09
N LEU A 86 -13.59 -1.80 -3.70
CA LEU A 86 -14.30 -0.65 -4.29
C LEU A 86 -14.85 -0.93 -5.69
N ARG A 87 -14.30 -1.91 -6.40
CA ARG A 87 -14.63 -2.21 -7.80
C ARG A 87 -15.27 -3.58 -7.94
N LYS A 88 -16.50 -3.58 -8.45
CA LYS A 88 -17.13 -4.77 -9.05
C LYS A 88 -17.21 -4.58 -10.56
N GLY A 89 -16.82 -5.59 -11.35
CA GLY A 89 -16.74 -5.47 -12.82
C GLY A 89 -18.06 -5.03 -13.50
N ASN A 90 -19.20 -5.33 -12.88
CA ASN A 90 -20.52 -4.99 -13.42
C ASN A 90 -21.06 -3.62 -12.96
N SER A 91 -20.32 -2.89 -12.11
CA SER A 91 -20.76 -1.61 -11.53
C SER A 91 -20.58 -0.40 -12.45
N VAL A 92 -20.14 -0.59 -13.70
CA VAL A 92 -19.93 0.52 -14.65
C VAL A 92 -21.21 1.34 -14.90
N GLY A 93 -22.37 0.68 -14.85
CA GLY A 93 -23.68 1.33 -14.99
C GLY A 93 -24.19 2.01 -13.71
N ASP A 94 -23.57 1.74 -12.56
CA ASP A 94 -24.01 2.26 -11.26
C ASP A 94 -23.29 3.58 -10.98
N TRP A 95 -24.04 4.68 -11.05
CA TRP A 95 -23.52 6.03 -10.83
C TRP A 95 -22.88 6.18 -9.45
N GLY A 96 -21.71 6.83 -9.42
CA GLY A 96 -20.96 7.10 -8.18
C GLY A 96 -20.09 5.94 -7.69
N THR A 97 -20.02 4.83 -8.43
CA THR A 97 -19.05 3.77 -8.17
C THR A 97 -17.69 4.08 -8.80
N TYR A 98 -16.62 3.49 -8.25
CA TYR A 98 -15.25 3.58 -8.79
C TYR A 98 -15.21 3.27 -10.30
N ALA A 99 -15.95 2.23 -10.72
CA ALA A 99 -16.00 1.81 -12.12
C ALA A 99 -16.69 2.84 -13.02
N SER A 100 -17.82 3.39 -12.58
CA SER A 100 -18.56 4.41 -13.32
C SER A 100 -17.76 5.71 -13.44
N ASN A 101 -17.17 6.18 -12.32
CA ASN A 101 -16.37 7.41 -12.27
C ASN A 101 -15.14 7.32 -13.19
N ALA A 102 -14.47 6.16 -13.23
CA ALA A 102 -13.33 5.94 -14.11
C ALA A 102 -13.71 6.07 -15.60
N ILE A 103 -14.87 5.54 -16.01
CA ILE A 103 -15.34 5.64 -17.39
C ILE A 103 -15.74 7.08 -17.75
N ILE A 104 -16.52 7.74 -16.88
CA ILE A 104 -16.99 9.12 -17.11
C ILE A 104 -15.81 10.09 -17.21
N SER A 105 -14.78 9.89 -16.40
CA SER A 105 -13.58 10.74 -16.37
C SER A 105 -12.58 10.42 -17.48
N GLY A 106 -12.85 9.43 -18.34
CA GLY A 106 -11.93 9.00 -19.40
C GLY A 106 -10.74 8.16 -18.92
N CYS A 107 -10.74 7.75 -17.65
CA CYS A 107 -9.69 6.97 -16.99
C CYS A 107 -9.98 5.45 -17.03
N GLY A 108 -10.58 4.93 -18.10
CA GLY A 108 -11.00 3.52 -18.17
C GLY A 108 -9.87 2.49 -18.00
N THR A 109 -8.62 2.88 -18.22
CA THR A 109 -7.43 2.04 -17.95
C THR A 109 -7.21 1.76 -16.45
N ALA A 110 -7.79 2.58 -15.56
CA ALA A 110 -7.83 2.34 -14.11
C ALA A 110 -8.73 1.15 -13.71
N LEU A 111 -9.42 0.53 -14.68
CA LEU A 111 -10.16 -0.72 -14.50
C LEU A 111 -9.32 -1.96 -14.85
N GLY A 112 -8.05 -1.79 -15.17
CA GLY A 112 -7.12 -2.89 -15.41
C GLY A 112 -6.73 -3.66 -14.14
N ASP A 113 -5.80 -4.60 -14.30
CA ASP A 113 -5.20 -5.30 -13.17
C ASP A 113 -4.15 -4.44 -12.46
N VAL A 114 -4.23 -4.40 -11.12
CA VAL A 114 -3.32 -3.65 -10.24
C VAL A 114 -1.92 -4.25 -10.24
N LEU A 115 -1.82 -5.58 -10.40
CA LEU A 115 -0.53 -6.30 -10.39
C LEU A 115 0.15 -6.33 -11.77
N GLY A 116 -0.55 -5.93 -12.83
CA GLY A 116 0.02 -5.70 -14.17
C GLY A 116 0.44 -4.25 -14.43
N ASP A 117 0.62 -3.90 -15.70
CA ASP A 117 1.18 -2.62 -16.14
C ASP A 117 0.29 -1.38 -15.89
N ASN A 118 -0.89 -1.56 -15.30
CA ASN A 118 -1.83 -0.47 -15.05
C ASN A 118 -1.69 0.14 -13.65
N TYR A 119 -0.74 -0.32 -12.83
CA TYR A 119 -0.56 0.15 -11.46
C TYR A 119 -0.51 1.68 -11.33
N ASP A 120 0.34 2.36 -12.10
CA ASP A 120 0.48 3.81 -11.99
C ASP A 120 -0.80 4.55 -12.37
N LYS A 121 -1.52 4.05 -13.39
CA LYS A 121 -2.80 4.63 -13.85
C LYS A 121 -3.89 4.46 -12.80
N ILE A 122 -3.91 3.30 -12.14
CA ILE A 122 -4.85 3.01 -11.06
C ILE A 122 -4.54 3.88 -9.85
N ARG A 123 -3.28 3.98 -9.46
CA ARG A 123 -2.83 4.83 -8.35
C ARG A 123 -3.22 6.29 -8.58
N GLU A 124 -2.92 6.83 -9.76
CA GLU A 124 -3.23 8.22 -10.12
C GLU A 124 -4.73 8.49 -10.09
N PHE A 125 -5.54 7.60 -10.66
CA PHE A 125 -6.99 7.75 -10.65
C PHE A 125 -7.57 7.63 -9.24
N PHE A 126 -7.13 6.64 -8.45
CA PHE A 126 -7.55 6.46 -7.07
C PHE A 126 -7.25 7.71 -6.21
N GLN A 127 -6.07 8.31 -6.38
CA GLN A 127 -5.70 9.55 -5.70
C GLN A 127 -6.58 10.72 -6.14
N THR A 128 -6.79 10.87 -7.45
CA THR A 128 -7.65 11.92 -8.02
C THR A 128 -9.09 11.81 -7.50
N GLU A 129 -9.62 10.60 -7.46
CA GLU A 129 -10.96 10.34 -6.96
C GLU A 129 -11.07 10.61 -5.45
N THR A 130 -10.06 10.20 -4.67
CA THR A 130 -9.97 10.49 -3.24
C THR A 130 -9.96 12.01 -2.98
N ASP A 131 -9.15 12.76 -3.71
CA ASP A 131 -9.09 14.22 -3.62
C ASP A 131 -10.44 14.86 -3.99
N ALA A 132 -11.09 14.37 -5.05
CA ALA A 132 -12.40 14.84 -5.46
C ALA A 132 -13.46 14.61 -4.36
N PHE A 133 -13.46 13.45 -3.70
CA PHE A 133 -14.36 13.17 -2.57
C PHE A 133 -14.07 14.06 -1.36
N ILE A 134 -12.79 14.29 -1.02
CA ILE A 134 -12.42 15.21 0.08
C ILE A 134 -12.89 16.64 -0.22
N ILE A 135 -12.73 17.11 -1.45
CA ILE A 135 -13.20 18.43 -1.87
C ILE A 135 -14.73 18.49 -1.80
N ALA A 136 -15.44 17.49 -2.33
CA ALA A 136 -16.89 17.44 -2.29
C ALA A 136 -17.44 17.42 -0.84
N ALA A 137 -16.82 16.64 0.04
CA ALA A 137 -17.15 16.60 1.46
C ALA A 137 -16.91 17.96 2.13
N SER A 138 -15.78 18.60 1.83
CA SER A 138 -15.43 19.93 2.36
C SER A 138 -16.43 21.00 1.91
N LEU A 139 -16.76 21.02 0.62
CA LEU A 139 -17.75 21.94 0.05
C LEU A 139 -19.11 21.77 0.74
N SER A 140 -19.58 20.53 0.88
CA SER A 140 -20.85 20.22 1.54
C SER A 140 -20.84 20.61 3.02
N TYR A 141 -19.75 20.31 3.75
CA TYR A 141 -19.58 20.64 5.17
C TYR A 141 -19.61 22.16 5.44
N PHE A 142 -18.98 22.95 4.57
CA PHE A 142 -18.96 24.42 4.68
C PHE A 142 -20.12 25.11 3.95
N GLY A 143 -21.01 24.35 3.30
CA GLY A 143 -22.16 24.90 2.56
C GLY A 143 -21.74 25.75 1.36
N MET A 144 -20.76 25.27 0.59
CA MET A 144 -20.24 25.89 -0.63
C MET A 144 -20.64 25.04 -1.84
N ASP A 145 -21.05 25.68 -2.94
CA ASP A 145 -21.35 24.97 -4.19
C ASP A 145 -20.11 24.88 -5.11
N LYS A 146 -19.25 25.90 -5.03
CA LYS A 146 -17.98 25.98 -5.78
C LYS A 146 -16.82 26.29 -4.84
N ILE A 147 -15.63 25.91 -5.27
CA ILE A 147 -14.36 26.17 -4.55
C ILE A 147 -14.12 27.68 -4.34
N THR A 148 -14.66 28.52 -5.22
CA THR A 148 -14.55 29.99 -5.14
C THR A 148 -15.55 30.65 -4.20
N ASP A 149 -16.53 29.89 -3.70
CA ASP A 149 -17.61 30.45 -2.89
C ASP A 149 -17.13 30.75 -1.47
N ARG A 150 -17.96 31.49 -0.73
CA ARG A 150 -17.71 31.71 0.71
C ARG A 150 -18.47 30.65 1.51
N PRO A 151 -17.88 30.12 2.59
CA PRO A 151 -18.61 29.26 3.52
C PRO A 151 -19.91 29.92 3.98
N THR A 152 -21.00 29.16 3.92
CA THR A 152 -22.31 29.55 4.47
C THR A 152 -22.65 28.79 5.75
N LYS A 153 -22.00 27.63 5.96
CA LYS A 153 -22.07 26.80 7.17
C LYS A 153 -20.69 26.68 7.79
N ASN A 154 -20.64 26.45 9.10
CA ASN A 154 -19.40 26.23 9.86
C ASN A 154 -18.33 27.30 9.59
N CYS A 155 -18.78 28.54 9.43
CA CYS A 155 -17.93 29.67 9.05
C CYS A 155 -16.89 29.97 10.12
N ILE A 156 -15.74 30.49 9.70
CA ILE A 156 -14.68 30.94 10.60
C ILE A 156 -15.24 32.03 11.53
N PRO A 157 -15.27 31.80 12.85
CA PRO A 157 -15.74 32.80 13.79
C PRO A 157 -14.87 34.07 13.80
N ASP A 158 -15.47 35.23 14.02
CA ASP A 158 -14.76 36.52 14.00
C ASP A 158 -13.65 36.62 15.04
N TYR A 159 -13.81 35.98 16.20
CA TYR A 159 -12.79 35.98 17.26
C TYR A 159 -11.49 35.29 16.82
N LEU A 160 -11.54 34.37 15.85
CA LEU A 160 -10.35 33.69 15.35
C LEU A 160 -9.48 34.58 14.47
N LYS A 161 -10.00 35.67 13.89
CA LYS A 161 -9.21 36.56 13.03
C LYS A 161 -7.96 37.09 13.78
N ASN A 162 -8.17 37.47 15.04
CA ASN A 162 -7.14 38.01 15.92
C ASN A 162 -6.56 37.00 16.92
N ALA A 163 -6.97 35.72 16.83
CA ALA A 163 -6.49 34.69 17.73
C ALA A 163 -5.06 34.23 17.42
N SER A 164 -4.45 33.54 18.40
CA SER A 164 -3.12 32.93 18.23
C SER A 164 -3.13 31.83 17.17
N VAL A 165 -1.96 31.53 16.61
CA VAL A 165 -1.78 30.43 15.64
C VAL A 165 -2.24 29.09 16.21
N VAL A 166 -2.02 28.86 17.51
CA VAL A 166 -2.45 27.64 18.20
C VAL A 166 -3.97 27.53 18.23
N ALA A 167 -4.68 28.60 18.59
CA ALA A 167 -6.14 28.60 18.62
C ALA A 167 -6.76 28.42 17.22
N LYS A 168 -6.15 29.01 16.18
CA LYS A 168 -6.55 28.78 14.78
C LYS A 168 -6.37 27.32 14.37
N ARG A 169 -5.24 26.72 14.74
CA ARG A 169 -4.93 25.32 14.47
C ARG A 169 -5.91 24.38 15.17
N GLU A 170 -6.19 24.62 16.44
CA GLU A 170 -7.13 23.81 17.23
C GLU A 170 -8.54 23.86 16.64
N TRP A 171 -9.03 25.06 16.29
CA TRP A 171 -10.32 25.19 15.61
C TRP A 171 -10.36 24.44 14.28
N PHE A 172 -9.31 24.56 13.45
CA PHE A 172 -9.23 23.87 12.16
C PHE A 172 -9.27 22.35 12.34
N HIS A 173 -8.47 21.79 13.25
CA HIS A 173 -8.50 20.35 13.53
C HIS A 173 -9.87 19.89 14.00
N ASN A 174 -10.54 20.66 14.86
CA ASN A 174 -11.89 20.34 15.30
C ASN A 174 -12.89 20.29 14.13
N GLN A 175 -12.79 21.22 13.16
CA GLN A 175 -13.65 21.17 11.96
C GLN A 175 -13.36 19.94 11.10
N VAL A 176 -12.08 19.59 10.92
CA VAL A 176 -11.70 18.37 10.19
C VAL A 176 -12.24 17.12 10.88
N TYR A 177 -12.12 17.03 12.21
CA TYR A 177 -12.68 15.92 12.98
C TYR A 177 -14.19 15.78 12.79
N SER A 178 -14.94 16.88 12.92
CA SER A 178 -16.39 16.85 12.71
C SER A 178 -16.77 16.48 11.27
N MET A 179 -16.01 16.92 10.27
CA MET A 179 -16.23 16.51 8.88
C MET A 179 -15.97 15.01 8.69
N LEU A 180 -14.88 14.47 9.24
CA LEU A 180 -14.57 13.05 9.18
C LEU A 180 -15.64 12.21 9.90
N GLU A 181 -16.17 12.69 11.02
CA GLU A 181 -17.24 12.02 11.75
C GLU A 181 -18.48 11.81 10.88
N ILE A 182 -18.88 12.83 10.13
CA ILE A 182 -20.07 12.83 9.26
C ILE A 182 -19.88 11.92 8.03
N TYR A 183 -18.73 12.00 7.35
CA TYR A 183 -18.56 11.39 6.01
C TYR A 183 -17.75 10.09 6.02
N VAL A 184 -16.99 9.81 7.09
CA VAL A 184 -16.08 8.66 7.16
C VAL A 184 -16.41 7.72 8.31
N MET A 185 -16.66 8.24 9.52
CA MET A 185 -16.78 7.41 10.72
C MET A 185 -18.14 6.73 10.87
N ASP A 186 -19.24 7.35 10.41
CA ASP A 186 -20.57 6.69 10.38
C ASP A 186 -20.53 5.40 9.51
N SER A 187 -19.68 5.40 8.48
CA SER A 187 -19.40 4.26 7.59
C SER A 187 -18.50 3.18 8.21
N MET A 188 -17.79 3.46 9.32
CA MET A 188 -16.93 2.48 9.99
C MET A 188 -17.71 1.55 10.92
N VAL A 189 -18.79 2.03 11.53
CA VAL A 189 -19.67 1.20 12.39
C VAL A 189 -20.26 0.04 11.59
N THR A 190 -20.56 0.26 10.31
CA THR A 190 -21.09 -0.78 9.40
C THR A 190 -20.01 -1.73 8.87
N LEU A 191 -18.72 -1.35 8.88
CA LEU A 191 -17.61 -2.25 8.51
C LEU A 191 -17.25 -3.22 9.65
N GLU A 192 -17.41 -2.80 10.92
CA GLU A 192 -17.25 -3.71 12.06
C GLU A 192 -18.27 -4.85 12.03
N GLU A 193 -19.50 -4.59 11.60
CA GLU A 193 -20.55 -5.62 11.44
C GLU A 193 -20.23 -6.65 10.33
N HIS A 194 -19.45 -6.26 9.32
CA HIS A 194 -18.95 -7.16 8.26
C HIS A 194 -17.63 -7.85 8.60
N SER A 195 -17.01 -7.52 9.75
CA SER A 195 -16.07 -8.44 10.39
C SER A 195 -16.89 -9.59 10.99
N HIS A 196 -17.44 -10.43 10.11
CA HIS A 196 -18.08 -11.66 10.53
C HIS A 196 -17.11 -12.35 11.49
N MET A 197 -17.57 -12.50 12.74
CA MET A 197 -17.03 -13.45 13.70
C MET A 197 -16.59 -14.67 12.90
N VAL A 198 -15.29 -14.98 12.91
CA VAL A 198 -14.76 -16.13 12.19
C VAL A 198 -15.51 -17.35 12.73
N GLU A 199 -16.53 -17.81 12.02
CA GLU A 199 -17.27 -19.01 12.42
C GLU A 199 -16.25 -20.14 12.40
N GLU A 200 -15.88 -20.61 13.60
CA GLU A 200 -14.98 -21.73 13.71
C GLU A 200 -15.63 -22.96 13.05
N PHE A 201 -14.99 -23.47 12.01
CA PHE A 201 -15.49 -24.62 11.28
C PHE A 201 -15.27 -25.89 12.11
N LYS A 202 -16.32 -26.37 12.79
CA LYS A 202 -16.29 -27.64 13.51
C LYS A 202 -16.22 -28.81 12.52
N CYS A 203 -15.47 -29.85 12.88
CA CYS A 203 -15.50 -31.12 12.13
C CYS A 203 -16.93 -31.68 12.11
N ARG A 204 -17.35 -32.22 10.97
CA ARG A 204 -18.68 -32.82 10.78
C ARG A 204 -18.85 -34.19 11.44
N ASP A 205 -17.76 -34.81 11.90
CA ASP A 205 -17.80 -36.11 12.56
C ASP A 205 -18.35 -35.96 14.01
N PRO A 206 -19.39 -36.72 14.40
CA PRO A 206 -20.01 -36.61 15.73
C PRO A 206 -19.06 -36.88 16.91
N GLU A 207 -18.00 -37.65 16.71
CA GLU A 207 -17.02 -37.98 17.74
C GLU A 207 -15.81 -37.03 17.74
N CYS A 208 -15.74 -36.09 16.78
CA CYS A 208 -14.63 -35.15 16.65
C CYS A 208 -15.00 -33.74 17.11
N GLN A 209 -14.42 -33.32 18.24
CA GLN A 209 -14.61 -31.98 18.83
C GLN A 209 -13.67 -30.91 18.24
N ARG A 210 -12.97 -31.18 17.14
CA ARG A 210 -11.96 -30.26 16.59
C ARG A 210 -12.60 -29.11 15.81
N THR A 211 -12.10 -27.91 16.02
CA THR A 211 -12.51 -26.69 15.34
C THR A 211 -11.36 -26.11 14.51
N TYR A 212 -11.69 -25.48 13.39
CA TYR A 212 -10.71 -24.98 12.43
C TYR A 212 -11.02 -23.53 12.05
N LYS A 213 -9.97 -22.73 11.96
CA LYS A 213 -10.05 -21.34 11.50
C LYS A 213 -10.38 -21.22 10.00
N TYR A 214 -9.97 -22.20 9.21
CA TYR A 214 -10.16 -22.21 7.75
C TYR A 214 -10.87 -23.48 7.30
N GLU A 215 -11.84 -23.34 6.40
CA GLU A 215 -12.63 -24.47 5.87
C GLU A 215 -11.75 -25.55 5.21
N LYS A 216 -10.72 -25.16 4.45
CA LYS A 216 -9.79 -26.12 3.82
C LYS A 216 -9.06 -26.99 4.84
N CYS A 217 -8.78 -26.47 6.03
CA CYS A 217 -8.15 -27.24 7.11
C CYS A 217 -9.13 -28.25 7.72
N ARG A 218 -10.41 -27.87 7.88
CA ARG A 218 -11.49 -28.81 8.28
C ARG A 218 -11.59 -29.94 7.27
N VAL A 219 -11.73 -29.62 5.99
CA VAL A 219 -11.89 -30.62 4.91
C VAL A 219 -10.70 -31.58 4.85
N ARG A 220 -9.47 -31.07 4.95
CA ARG A 220 -8.27 -31.92 4.96
C ARG A 220 -8.19 -32.84 6.18
N HIS A 221 -8.63 -32.37 7.34
CA HIS A 221 -8.73 -33.21 8.54
C HIS A 221 -9.82 -34.28 8.40
N GLU A 222 -10.99 -33.90 7.92
CA GLU A 222 -12.12 -34.81 7.63
C GLU A 222 -11.71 -35.92 6.67
N GLN A 223 -11.02 -35.58 5.57
CA GLN A 223 -10.51 -36.56 4.61
C GLN A 223 -9.44 -37.48 5.21
N LYS A 224 -8.55 -36.95 6.05
CA LYS A 224 -7.39 -37.70 6.58
C LYS A 224 -7.71 -38.56 7.80
N CYS A 225 -8.58 -38.08 8.69
CA CYS A 225 -8.85 -38.68 9.98
C CYS A 225 -10.20 -39.39 10.03
N HIS A 226 -11.17 -38.97 9.21
CA HIS A 226 -12.54 -39.47 9.23
C HIS A 226 -12.98 -40.09 7.89
N SER A 227 -12.13 -40.06 6.86
CA SER A 227 -12.44 -40.51 5.49
C SER A 227 -13.74 -39.89 4.94
N LEU A 228 -14.08 -38.69 5.41
CA LEU A 228 -15.26 -37.95 4.96
C LEU A 228 -14.87 -37.15 3.71
N PHE A 229 -15.47 -37.52 2.57
CA PHE A 229 -15.36 -36.79 1.31
C PHE A 229 -16.65 -36.01 1.09
N ALA A 230 -16.55 -34.74 0.68
CA ALA A 230 -17.74 -33.99 0.25
C ALA A 230 -18.19 -34.52 -1.12
N GLU A 231 -19.50 -34.66 -1.34
CA GLU A 231 -20.06 -35.19 -2.59
C GLU A 231 -19.92 -34.26 -3.81
N ASP A 232 -19.29 -33.09 -3.68
CA ASP A 232 -19.15 -32.11 -4.78
C ASP A 232 -17.82 -32.19 -5.56
N ASP A 233 -17.00 -33.22 -5.36
CA ASP A 233 -15.68 -33.33 -6.02
C ASP A 233 -15.67 -34.11 -7.35
N GLN A 234 -16.83 -34.40 -7.95
CA GLN A 234 -16.90 -35.10 -9.26
C GLN A 234 -17.01 -34.20 -10.50
N THR A 235 -16.94 -32.87 -10.40
CA THR A 235 -17.04 -31.99 -11.59
C THR A 235 -15.82 -31.12 -11.90
N THR A 236 -14.66 -31.38 -11.29
CA THR A 236 -13.44 -30.57 -11.54
C THR A 236 -12.18 -31.36 -11.89
N SER A 237 -12.31 -32.65 -12.24
CA SER A 237 -11.18 -33.49 -12.66
C SER A 237 -10.76 -33.34 -14.13
N GLU A 238 -11.37 -32.43 -14.90
CA GLU A 238 -10.95 -32.11 -16.27
C GLU A 238 -10.75 -30.60 -16.47
N LYS A 239 -9.71 -30.01 -15.84
CA LYS A 239 -9.09 -28.74 -16.28
C LYS A 239 -7.84 -28.37 -15.47
N TYR A 240 -6.93 -29.31 -15.24
CA TYR A 240 -5.54 -28.97 -14.88
C TYR A 240 -4.61 -29.92 -15.63
N GLN A 241 -4.55 -29.77 -16.95
CA GLN A 241 -3.32 -30.08 -17.65
C GLN A 241 -2.31 -29.01 -17.28
N LYS A 242 -1.32 -29.43 -16.50
CA LYS A 242 -0.13 -28.67 -16.15
C LYS A 242 0.66 -28.40 -17.43
N THR A 243 0.40 -27.30 -18.12
CA THR A 243 1.37 -26.72 -19.05
C THR A 243 2.51 -26.17 -18.21
N THR A 244 3.55 -26.97 -18.03
CA THR A 244 4.89 -26.48 -17.72
C THR A 244 5.37 -25.64 -18.90
N SER A 245 5.06 -24.34 -18.90
CA SER A 245 5.91 -23.36 -19.56
C SER A 245 6.91 -22.89 -18.52
N GLU A 246 8.18 -23.22 -18.74
CA GLU A 246 9.30 -22.55 -18.09
C GLU A 246 9.23 -21.07 -18.46
N SER A 247 8.55 -20.27 -17.65
CA SER A 247 8.72 -18.82 -17.68
C SER A 247 9.87 -18.52 -16.74
N GLU A 248 11.04 -18.28 -17.32
CA GLU A 248 12.18 -17.70 -16.62
C GLU A 248 11.70 -16.44 -15.89
N ASP A 249 11.95 -16.38 -14.58
CA ASP A 249 11.78 -15.17 -13.78
C ASP A 249 12.72 -14.11 -14.35
N HIS A 250 12.21 -13.25 -15.23
CA HIS A 250 12.91 -12.06 -15.64
C HIS A 250 12.84 -11.05 -14.48
N ILE A 251 13.87 -11.12 -13.65
CA ILE A 251 14.31 -9.99 -12.82
C ILE A 251 14.68 -8.86 -13.79
N PHE A 252 13.91 -7.77 -13.75
CA PHE A 252 14.31 -6.47 -14.28
C PHE A 252 14.47 -5.50 -13.13
#